data_AF-A0A1F7BIM2-F1
#
_entry.id   AF-A0A1F7BIM2-F1
#
_cell.length_a   1.000
_cell.length_b   1.000
_cell.length_c   1.000
_cell.angle_alpha   90.00
_cell.angle_beta   90.00
_cell.angle_gamma   90.00
#
_symmetry.space_group_name_H-M   'P 1'
#
loop_
_entity.id
_entity.type
_entity.pdbx_description
1 polymer ?
#
loop_
_entity_poly.entity_id
_entity_poly.type
_entity_poly.pdbx_seq_one_letter_code
_entity_poly.pdbx_strand_id
1 'polypeptide(L)'
;MPLRRHSLIIEKILQLPYSAFGILWGGLVLAFAAMYFGLGQWMPTQAPTPIGSESLWKSLGDSIYFSVITSTTVGYGDIIPQGFSKVLAAVQSVFAFFVFGLCISKLVSNKQEMAIRQMHKLTLEDVFRNTREGLYIVRKDFDHIMAQAEALKKIDEEHWENLAVAYKQAQSIIAEIPDFYRGDGDLYTIDERREQLLQEAVHRTLHRINQLIDVFARVGIDWIADSASVSELLSLVTLVHAITPDWKNNSPYTQHEAFEDILGESGKIHQRMVNVAA
;
A
#
# COMPACT_ATOMS: atom_id res chain seq x y z
N MET A 1 -5.89 -30.66 -6.10
CA MET A 1 -7.02 -29.70 -6.12
C MET A 1 -7.86 -29.59 -4.82
N PRO A 2 -7.35 -29.79 -3.57
CA PRO A 2 -8.12 -29.51 -2.33
C PRO A 2 -7.84 -28.15 -1.67
N LEU A 3 -6.70 -27.48 -1.98
CA LEU A 3 -6.28 -26.23 -1.32
C LEU A 3 -7.22 -25.04 -1.54
N ARG A 4 -7.91 -24.97 -2.69
CA ARG A 4 -8.83 -23.87 -3.03
C ARG A 4 -10.14 -23.85 -2.23
N ARG A 5 -10.57 -24.96 -1.63
CA ARG A 5 -11.84 -24.99 -0.85
C ARG A 5 -11.67 -24.49 0.58
N HIS A 6 -10.51 -24.72 1.20
CA HIS A 6 -10.24 -24.24 2.56
C HIS A 6 -10.08 -22.72 2.62
N SER A 7 -9.49 -22.10 1.59
CA SER A 7 -9.40 -20.64 1.50
C SER A 7 -10.77 -19.98 1.43
N LEU A 8 -11.71 -20.54 0.65
CA LEU A 8 -13.06 -19.99 0.48
C LEU A 8 -13.88 -20.00 1.77
N ILE A 9 -13.72 -21.02 2.63
CA ILE A 9 -14.44 -21.09 3.91
C ILE A 9 -13.90 -20.05 4.88
N ILE A 10 -12.58 -19.93 5.00
CA ILE A 10 -11.93 -18.95 5.88
C ILE A 10 -12.26 -17.53 5.42
N GLU A 11 -12.20 -17.26 4.12
CA GLU A 11 -12.54 -15.97 3.52
C GLU A 11 -14.01 -15.59 3.79
N LYS A 12 -14.93 -16.54 3.63
CA LYS A 12 -16.36 -16.31 3.93
C LYS A 12 -16.63 -16.08 5.42
N ILE A 13 -15.87 -16.73 6.30
CA ILE A 13 -15.96 -16.50 7.76
C ILE A 13 -15.44 -15.10 8.11
N LEU A 14 -14.34 -14.65 7.50
CA LEU A 14 -13.76 -13.32 7.73
C LEU A 14 -14.69 -12.18 7.26
N GLN A 15 -15.51 -12.42 6.24
CA GLN A 15 -16.50 -11.46 5.71
C GLN A 15 -17.76 -11.29 6.59
N LEU A 16 -18.03 -12.21 7.53
CA LEU A 16 -19.16 -12.06 8.45
C LEU A 16 -19.02 -10.78 9.28
N PRO A 17 -20.10 -10.08 9.69
CA PRO A 17 -19.99 -8.89 10.53
C PRO A 17 -19.42 -9.23 11.92
N TYR A 18 -18.80 -8.25 12.60
CA TYR A 18 -18.28 -8.47 13.97
C TYR A 18 -19.37 -8.93 14.94
N SER A 19 -20.61 -8.47 14.74
CA SER A 19 -21.78 -8.91 15.51
C SER A 19 -22.06 -10.41 15.36
N ALA A 20 -21.73 -11.03 14.23
CA ALA A 20 -21.96 -12.46 14.02
C ALA A 20 -21.16 -13.33 15.01
N PHE A 21 -19.93 -12.93 15.34
CA PHE A 21 -19.11 -13.65 16.32
C PHE A 21 -19.66 -13.49 17.74
N GLY A 22 -20.15 -12.30 18.10
CA GLY A 22 -20.83 -12.06 19.37
C GLY A 22 -22.12 -12.87 19.51
N ILE A 23 -22.92 -12.95 18.44
CA ILE A 23 -24.14 -13.77 18.38
C ILE A 23 -23.79 -15.26 18.46
N LEU A 24 -22.73 -15.70 17.78
CA LEU A 24 -22.31 -17.09 17.80
C LEU A 24 -21.81 -17.51 19.19
N TRP A 25 -21.02 -16.67 19.86
CA TRP A 25 -20.60 -16.91 21.24
C TRP A 25 -21.80 -16.88 22.21
N GLY A 26 -22.68 -15.88 22.12
CA GLY A 26 -23.88 -15.80 22.96
C GLY A 26 -24.83 -16.98 22.74
N GLY A 27 -25.00 -17.41 21.49
CA GLY A 27 -25.76 -18.61 21.13
C GLY A 27 -25.16 -19.88 21.70
N LEU A 28 -23.83 -20.03 21.65
CA LEU A 28 -23.12 -21.14 22.31
C LEU A 28 -23.39 -21.14 23.83
N VAL A 29 -23.26 -19.99 24.48
CA VAL A 29 -23.49 -19.84 25.93
C VAL A 29 -24.92 -20.24 26.29
N LEU A 30 -25.92 -19.71 25.57
CA LEU A 30 -27.33 -20.00 25.84
C LEU A 30 -27.69 -21.47 25.56
N ALA A 31 -27.16 -22.06 24.49
CA ALA A 31 -27.38 -23.46 24.15
C ALA A 31 -26.85 -24.40 25.24
N PHE A 32 -25.61 -24.17 25.71
CA PHE A 32 -25.02 -24.97 26.78
C PHE A 32 -25.67 -24.71 28.14
N ALA A 33 -26.06 -23.46 28.43
CA ALA A 33 -26.83 -23.13 29.63
C ALA A 33 -28.16 -23.89 29.67
N ALA A 34 -28.88 -23.98 28.55
CA ALA A 34 -30.11 -24.77 28.46
C ALA A 34 -29.87 -26.27 28.69
N MET A 35 -28.75 -26.81 28.17
CA MET A 35 -28.37 -28.21 28.41
C MET A 35 -28.02 -28.47 29.89
N TYR A 36 -27.27 -27.58 30.55
CA TYR A 36 -26.96 -27.71 31.98
C TYR A 36 -28.21 -27.58 32.85
N PHE A 37 -29.09 -26.64 32.52
CA PHE A 37 -30.36 -26.47 33.22
C PHE A 37 -31.22 -27.73 33.08
N GLY A 38 -31.36 -28.26 31.86
CA GLY A 38 -32.10 -29.51 31.60
C GLY A 38 -31.52 -30.71 32.37
N LEU A 39 -30.19 -30.86 32.40
CA LEU A 39 -29.53 -31.86 33.24
C LEU A 39 -29.87 -31.66 34.72
N GLY A 40 -29.87 -30.43 35.22
CA GLY A 40 -30.25 -30.11 36.60
C GLY A 40 -31.69 -30.48 36.94
N GLN A 41 -32.62 -30.39 35.99
CA GLN A 41 -34.04 -30.72 36.22
C GLN A 41 -34.32 -32.23 36.13
N TRP A 42 -33.74 -32.94 35.16
CA TRP A 42 -34.05 -34.35 34.91
C TRP A 42 -33.07 -35.33 35.55
N MET A 43 -31.80 -34.94 35.70
CA MET A 43 -30.73 -35.81 36.20
C MET A 43 -29.77 -35.03 37.13
N PRO A 44 -30.23 -34.61 38.34
CA PRO A 44 -29.46 -33.72 39.22
C PRO A 44 -28.07 -34.27 39.60
N THR A 45 -27.92 -35.58 39.69
CA THR A 45 -26.64 -36.25 40.01
C THR A 45 -25.59 -36.14 38.91
N GLN A 46 -25.99 -35.77 37.69
CA GLN A 46 -25.13 -35.63 36.51
C GLN A 46 -25.00 -34.16 36.05
N ALA A 47 -25.65 -33.23 36.75
CA ALA A 47 -25.57 -31.80 36.49
C ALA A 47 -24.38 -31.17 37.23
N PRO A 48 -23.92 -29.99 36.80
CA PRO A 48 -22.97 -29.22 37.59
C PRO A 48 -23.60 -28.80 38.92
N THR A 49 -22.94 -29.05 40.05
CA THR A 49 -23.48 -28.70 41.37
C THR A 49 -23.22 -27.22 41.67
N PRO A 50 -24.21 -26.43 42.14
CA PRO A 50 -25.50 -26.81 42.72
C PRO A 50 -26.73 -26.67 41.77
N ILE A 51 -26.54 -26.72 40.44
CA ILE A 51 -27.65 -26.56 39.49
C ILE A 51 -28.69 -27.67 39.69
N GLY A 52 -29.95 -27.29 39.92
CA GLY A 52 -31.07 -28.23 40.16
C GLY A 52 -31.36 -28.53 41.63
N SER A 53 -30.51 -28.10 42.59
CA SER A 53 -30.77 -28.31 44.03
C SER A 53 -31.54 -27.16 44.70
N GLU A 54 -31.72 -26.04 43.99
CA GLU A 54 -32.38 -24.83 44.50
C GLU A 54 -33.55 -24.40 43.59
N SER A 55 -34.14 -23.22 43.86
CA SER A 55 -35.21 -22.61 43.05
C SER A 55 -34.88 -22.61 41.53
N LEU A 56 -35.92 -22.79 40.70
CA LEU A 56 -35.81 -22.80 39.24
C LEU A 56 -35.10 -21.55 38.69
N TRP A 57 -35.42 -20.38 39.23
CA TRP A 57 -34.82 -19.11 38.82
C TRP A 57 -33.32 -19.04 39.12
N LYS A 58 -32.90 -19.59 40.26
CA LYS A 58 -31.49 -19.64 40.63
C LYS A 58 -30.73 -20.66 39.80
N SER A 59 -31.31 -21.85 39.59
CA SER A 59 -30.72 -22.88 38.73
C SER A 59 -30.54 -22.40 37.28
N LEU A 60 -31.46 -21.58 36.75
CA LEU A 60 -31.31 -20.97 35.42
C LEU A 60 -30.16 -19.95 35.41
N GLY A 61 -30.08 -19.08 36.41
CA GLY A 61 -28.99 -18.12 36.57
C GLY A 61 -27.62 -18.81 36.69
N ASP A 62 -27.52 -19.82 37.54
CA ASP A 62 -26.31 -20.62 37.76
C ASP A 62 -25.90 -21.38 36.49
N SER A 63 -26.86 -21.85 35.68
CA SER A 63 -26.57 -22.51 34.39
C SER A 63 -26.00 -21.54 33.36
N ILE A 64 -26.56 -20.32 33.26
CA ILE A 64 -26.04 -19.28 32.36
C ILE A 64 -24.65 -18.86 32.84
N TYR A 65 -24.51 -18.60 34.14
CA TYR A 65 -23.25 -18.21 34.75
C TYR A 65 -22.16 -19.27 34.53
N PHE A 66 -22.45 -20.56 34.81
CA PHE A 66 -21.52 -21.66 34.57
C PHE A 66 -21.11 -21.76 33.10
N SER A 67 -22.07 -21.58 32.18
CA SER A 67 -21.82 -21.58 30.75
C SER A 67 -20.92 -20.41 30.32
N VAL A 68 -21.15 -19.21 30.87
CA VAL A 68 -20.31 -18.03 30.60
C VAL A 68 -18.88 -18.28 31.07
N ILE A 69 -18.66 -18.61 32.36
CA ILE A 69 -17.30 -18.77 32.92
C ILE A 69 -16.54 -19.94 32.30
N THR A 70 -17.24 -20.97 31.84
CA THR A 70 -16.65 -22.10 31.09
C THR A 70 -16.22 -21.65 29.70
N SER A 71 -17.10 -20.95 28.97
CA SER A 71 -16.79 -20.47 27.62
C SER A 71 -15.68 -19.41 27.59
N THR A 72 -15.58 -18.56 28.62
CA THR A 72 -14.53 -17.55 28.76
C THR A 72 -13.26 -18.10 29.39
N THR A 73 -13.20 -19.39 29.70
CA THR A 73 -12.05 -20.06 30.35
C THR A 73 -11.68 -19.51 31.73
N VAL A 74 -12.59 -18.76 32.38
CA VAL A 74 -12.36 -18.21 33.72
C VAL A 74 -12.42 -19.30 34.78
N GLY A 75 -13.48 -20.11 34.75
CA GLY A 75 -13.63 -21.31 35.60
C GLY A 75 -13.32 -21.10 37.08
N TYR A 76 -14.08 -20.25 37.78
CA TYR A 76 -13.86 -19.96 39.21
C TYR A 76 -13.87 -21.20 40.13
N GLY A 77 -14.51 -22.29 39.70
CA GLY A 77 -14.55 -23.57 40.43
C GLY A 77 -15.60 -23.61 41.54
N ASP A 78 -16.45 -22.61 41.62
CA ASP A 78 -17.63 -22.53 42.49
C ASP A 78 -18.78 -23.45 42.02
N ILE A 79 -18.90 -23.64 40.71
CA ILE A 79 -19.78 -24.65 40.09
C ILE A 79 -18.91 -25.70 39.40
N ILE A 80 -19.11 -26.97 39.76
CA ILE A 80 -18.26 -28.07 39.31
C ILE A 80 -19.10 -29.11 38.56
N PRO A 81 -18.74 -29.45 37.31
CA PRO A 81 -19.47 -30.45 36.53
C PRO A 81 -19.31 -31.86 37.13
N GLN A 82 -20.42 -32.58 37.27
CA GLN A 82 -20.48 -33.97 37.74
C GLN A 82 -20.97 -34.91 36.63
N GLY A 83 -20.60 -36.19 36.68
CA GLY A 83 -21.10 -37.20 35.73
C GLY A 83 -20.93 -36.79 34.26
N PHE A 84 -22.02 -36.81 33.48
CA PHE A 84 -22.01 -36.47 32.05
C PHE A 84 -21.78 -34.98 31.76
N SER A 85 -22.10 -34.07 32.69
CA SER A 85 -21.82 -32.64 32.48
C SER A 85 -20.32 -32.34 32.34
N LYS A 86 -19.42 -33.25 32.77
CA LYS A 86 -17.97 -33.14 32.52
C LYS A 86 -17.64 -33.19 31.02
N VAL A 87 -18.25 -34.12 30.31
CA VAL A 87 -18.08 -34.24 28.85
C VAL A 87 -18.67 -33.02 28.17
N LEU A 88 -19.84 -32.57 28.62
CA LEU A 88 -20.50 -31.39 28.08
C LEU A 88 -19.65 -30.12 28.26
N ALA A 89 -19.09 -29.91 29.46
CA ALA A 89 -18.18 -28.80 29.74
C ALA A 89 -16.89 -28.88 28.91
N ALA A 90 -16.32 -30.08 28.74
CA ALA A 90 -15.15 -30.27 27.88
C ALA A 90 -15.46 -29.89 26.42
N VAL A 91 -16.58 -30.36 25.89
CA VAL A 91 -17.04 -30.03 24.53
C VAL A 91 -17.30 -28.53 24.40
N GLN A 92 -17.94 -27.90 25.39
CA GLN A 92 -18.17 -26.47 25.41
C GLN A 92 -16.86 -25.68 25.33
N SER A 93 -15.88 -26.03 26.15
CA SER A 93 -14.58 -25.37 26.19
C SER A 93 -13.86 -25.45 24.84
N VAL A 94 -13.91 -26.60 24.18
CA VAL A 94 -13.34 -26.78 22.83
C VAL A 94 -14.02 -25.86 21.82
N PHE A 95 -15.35 -25.85 21.77
CA PHE A 95 -16.07 -24.95 20.87
C PHE A 95 -15.79 -23.48 21.16
N ALA A 96 -15.86 -23.07 22.43
CA ALA A 96 -15.61 -21.69 22.83
C ALA A 96 -14.19 -21.24 22.44
N PHE A 97 -13.19 -22.10 22.61
CA PHE A 97 -11.82 -21.84 22.16
C PHE A 97 -11.75 -21.53 20.66
N PHE A 98 -12.43 -22.31 19.81
CA PHE A 98 -12.49 -22.03 18.37
C PHE A 98 -13.20 -20.71 18.06
N VAL A 99 -14.29 -20.39 18.77
CA VAL A 99 -15.01 -19.12 18.58
C VAL A 99 -14.11 -17.91 18.90
N PHE A 100 -13.40 -17.97 20.02
CA PHE A 100 -12.43 -16.93 20.38
C PHE A 100 -11.27 -16.85 19.40
N GLY A 101 -10.74 -18.00 18.95
CA GLY A 101 -9.70 -18.06 17.93
C GLY A 101 -10.12 -17.34 16.65
N LEU A 102 -11.33 -17.60 16.15
CA LEU A 102 -11.87 -16.93 14.96
C LEU A 102 -12.05 -15.42 15.17
N CYS A 103 -12.52 -15.00 16.35
CA CYS A 103 -12.67 -13.58 16.70
C CYS A 103 -11.32 -12.84 16.68
N ILE A 104 -10.30 -13.42 17.32
CA ILE A 104 -8.94 -12.87 17.34
C ILE A 104 -8.35 -12.81 15.93
N SER A 105 -8.45 -13.89 15.16
CA SER A 105 -7.95 -13.94 13.77
C SER A 105 -8.57 -12.83 12.92
N LYS A 106 -9.87 -12.57 13.09
CA LYS A 106 -10.53 -11.48 12.37
C LYS A 106 -10.03 -10.10 12.79
N LEU A 107 -9.90 -9.85 14.09
CA LEU A 107 -9.38 -8.57 14.60
C LEU A 107 -7.95 -8.29 14.09
N VAL A 108 -7.10 -9.33 14.07
CA VAL A 108 -5.74 -9.24 13.54
C VAL A 108 -5.76 -9.02 12.03
N SER A 109 -6.55 -9.77 11.28
CA SER A 109 -6.66 -9.64 9.81
C SER A 109 -7.08 -8.23 9.38
N ASN A 110 -8.06 -7.63 10.07
CA ASN A 110 -8.49 -6.27 9.76
C ASN A 110 -7.38 -5.24 10.05
N LYS A 111 -6.64 -5.41 11.16
CA LYS A 111 -5.49 -4.55 11.45
C LYS A 111 -4.38 -4.70 10.41
N GLN A 112 -4.13 -5.91 9.94
CA GLN A 112 -3.15 -6.18 8.87
C GLN A 112 -3.58 -5.53 7.56
N GLU A 113 -4.86 -5.64 7.17
CA GLU A 113 -5.37 -5.02 5.95
C GLU A 113 -5.27 -3.49 6.01
N MET A 114 -5.63 -2.88 7.15
CA MET A 114 -5.46 -1.44 7.36
C MET A 114 -3.97 -1.02 7.30
N ALA A 115 -3.08 -1.79 7.92
CA ALA A 115 -1.63 -1.50 7.89
C ALA A 115 -1.06 -1.60 6.48
N ILE A 116 -1.45 -2.61 5.70
CA ILE A 116 -1.04 -2.77 4.29
C ILE A 116 -1.53 -1.59 3.46
N ARG A 117 -2.81 -1.18 3.60
CA ARG A 117 -3.37 -0.02 2.90
C ARG A 117 -2.65 1.28 3.27
N GLN A 118 -2.28 1.46 4.55
CA GLN A 118 -1.50 2.62 5.00
C GLN A 118 -0.07 2.60 4.45
N MET A 119 0.59 1.44 4.43
CA MET A 119 1.92 1.27 3.88
C MET A 119 1.95 1.65 2.40
N HIS A 120 1.02 1.13 1.58
CA HIS A 120 0.94 1.51 0.17
C HIS A 120 0.75 3.01 -0.04
N LYS A 121 -0.09 3.68 0.77
CA LYS A 121 -0.28 5.13 0.69
C LYS A 121 1.02 5.90 0.98
N LEU A 122 1.74 5.51 2.03
CA LEU A 122 3.02 6.13 2.39
C LEU A 122 4.06 5.90 1.29
N THR A 123 4.14 4.68 0.74
CA THR A 123 5.05 4.36 -0.36
C THR A 123 4.78 5.23 -1.58
N LEU A 124 3.51 5.39 -2.00
CA LEU A 124 3.17 6.26 -3.12
C LEU A 124 3.62 7.72 -2.89
N GLU A 125 3.38 8.23 -1.68
CA GLU A 125 3.79 9.59 -1.29
C GLU A 125 5.31 9.74 -1.26
N ASP A 126 6.03 8.72 -0.80
CA ASP A 126 7.49 8.68 -0.81
C ASP A 126 8.05 8.64 -2.22
N VAL A 127 7.52 7.76 -3.10
CA VAL A 127 7.95 7.71 -4.51
C VAL A 127 7.67 9.05 -5.18
N PHE A 128 6.46 9.61 -5.02
CA PHE A 128 6.12 10.93 -5.58
C PHE A 128 7.08 12.05 -5.11
N ARG A 129 7.39 12.09 -3.81
CA ARG A 129 8.33 13.06 -3.24
C ARG A 129 9.72 12.86 -3.81
N ASN A 130 10.21 11.62 -3.83
CA ASN A 130 11.54 11.26 -4.33
C ASN A 130 11.69 11.58 -5.84
N THR A 131 10.67 11.34 -6.65
CA THR A 131 10.66 11.69 -8.08
C THR A 131 10.83 13.20 -8.27
N ARG A 132 10.06 14.02 -7.54
CA ARG A 132 10.12 15.48 -7.66
C ARG A 132 11.42 16.07 -7.10
N GLU A 133 11.86 15.59 -5.94
CA GLU A 133 13.12 16.02 -5.32
C GLU A 133 14.32 15.60 -6.17
N GLY A 134 14.32 14.37 -6.71
CA GLY A 134 15.35 13.90 -7.62
C GLY A 134 15.45 14.77 -8.88
N LEU A 135 14.32 15.11 -9.52
CA LEU A 135 14.32 16.03 -10.66
C LEU A 135 14.79 17.45 -10.29
N TYR A 136 14.54 17.90 -9.05
CA TYR A 136 15.08 19.16 -8.58
C TYR A 136 16.60 19.12 -8.39
N ILE A 137 17.14 18.02 -7.87
CA ILE A 137 18.59 17.80 -7.76
C ILE A 137 19.23 17.83 -9.16
N VAL A 138 18.68 17.09 -10.11
CA VAL A 138 19.17 17.09 -11.50
C VAL A 138 19.19 18.50 -12.10
N ARG A 139 18.13 19.30 -11.89
CA ARG A 139 18.11 20.71 -12.35
C ARG A 139 19.21 21.54 -11.70
N LYS A 140 19.51 21.31 -10.42
CA LYS A 140 20.57 22.01 -9.71
C LYS A 140 21.95 21.63 -10.25
N ASP A 141 22.16 20.38 -10.66
CA ASP A 141 23.39 19.94 -11.31
C ASP A 141 23.58 20.66 -12.65
N PHE A 142 22.51 20.79 -13.45
CA PHE A 142 22.54 21.62 -14.66
C PHE A 142 22.85 23.09 -14.36
N ASP A 143 22.22 23.68 -13.34
CA ASP A 143 22.50 25.06 -12.93
C ASP A 143 23.97 25.25 -12.52
N HIS A 144 24.58 24.26 -11.86
CA HIS A 144 26.00 24.30 -11.49
C HIS A 144 26.92 24.27 -12.71
N ILE A 145 26.64 23.37 -13.67
CA ILE A 145 27.40 23.24 -14.92
C ILE A 145 27.26 24.49 -15.78
N MET A 146 26.05 25.07 -15.87
CA MET A 146 25.81 26.35 -16.56
C MET A 146 26.68 27.47 -15.96
N ALA A 147 26.69 27.59 -14.63
CA ALA A 147 27.48 28.63 -13.96
C ALA A 147 28.99 28.47 -14.19
N GLN A 148 29.50 27.23 -14.21
CA GLN A 148 30.90 26.96 -14.51
C GLN A 148 31.24 27.30 -15.97
N ALA A 149 30.39 26.89 -16.92
CA ALA A 149 30.54 27.23 -18.32
C ALA A 149 30.63 28.75 -18.53
N GLU A 150 29.75 29.52 -17.92
CA GLU A 150 29.75 30.98 -18.04
C GLU A 150 31.00 31.62 -17.41
N ALA A 151 31.46 31.10 -16.27
CA ALA A 151 32.61 31.65 -15.54
C ALA A 151 33.95 31.34 -16.22
N LEU A 152 34.18 30.09 -16.63
CA LEU A 152 35.48 29.62 -17.13
C LEU A 152 35.55 29.53 -18.65
N LYS A 153 34.41 29.63 -19.34
CA LYS A 153 34.28 29.42 -20.79
C LYS A 153 34.80 28.06 -21.26
N LYS A 154 34.86 27.11 -20.35
CA LYS A 154 35.32 25.74 -20.54
C LYS A 154 34.62 24.85 -19.50
N ILE A 155 34.34 23.62 -19.91
CA ILE A 155 33.94 22.52 -19.03
C ILE A 155 35.14 21.56 -18.92
N ASP A 156 35.48 21.14 -17.71
CA ASP A 156 36.49 20.11 -17.46
C ASP A 156 35.89 18.69 -17.55
N GLU A 157 36.74 17.68 -17.48
CA GLU A 157 36.33 16.28 -17.62
C GLU A 157 35.33 15.86 -16.53
N GLU A 158 35.53 16.29 -15.28
CA GLU A 158 34.64 16.00 -14.15
C GLU A 158 33.22 16.54 -14.39
N HIS A 159 33.10 17.76 -14.91
CA HIS A 159 31.80 18.37 -15.17
C HIS A 159 31.09 17.78 -16.40
N TRP A 160 31.83 17.25 -17.38
CA TRP A 160 31.25 16.42 -18.45
C TRP A 160 30.70 15.10 -17.91
N GLU A 161 31.45 14.42 -17.04
CA GLU A 161 30.98 13.20 -16.39
C GLU A 161 29.74 13.47 -15.53
N ASN A 162 29.75 14.53 -14.72
CA ASN A 162 28.60 14.94 -13.92
C ASN A 162 27.38 15.28 -14.78
N LEU A 163 27.57 15.88 -15.96
CA LEU A 163 26.48 16.14 -16.89
C LEU A 163 25.84 14.84 -17.40
N ALA A 164 26.65 13.88 -17.82
CA ALA A 164 26.17 12.57 -18.26
C ALA A 164 25.42 11.84 -17.13
N VAL A 165 25.94 11.89 -15.90
CA VAL A 165 25.28 11.33 -14.70
C VAL A 165 23.94 12.01 -14.44
N ALA A 166 23.85 13.34 -14.55
CA ALA A 166 22.61 14.08 -14.36
C ALA A 166 21.54 13.69 -15.39
N TYR A 167 21.91 13.51 -16.67
CA TYR A 167 21.00 12.98 -17.69
C TYR A 167 20.52 11.56 -17.38
N LYS A 168 21.42 10.68 -16.96
CA LYS A 168 21.09 9.30 -16.58
C LYS A 168 20.17 9.24 -15.36
N GLN A 169 20.38 10.13 -14.39
CA GLN A 169 19.50 10.24 -13.23
C GLN A 169 18.11 10.75 -13.62
N ALA A 170 18.02 11.76 -14.50
CA ALA A 170 16.74 12.18 -15.07
C ALA A 170 16.03 11.04 -15.78
N GLN A 171 16.74 10.22 -16.56
CA GLN A 171 16.16 9.04 -17.23
C GLN A 171 15.55 8.07 -16.23
N SER A 172 16.32 7.68 -15.21
CA SER A 172 15.86 6.74 -14.18
C SER A 172 14.58 7.24 -13.49
N ILE A 173 14.56 8.53 -13.12
CA ILE A 173 13.43 9.12 -12.41
C ILE A 173 12.19 9.26 -13.32
N ILE A 174 12.40 9.70 -14.57
CA ILE A 174 11.31 9.90 -15.53
C ILE A 174 10.71 8.55 -15.97
N ALA A 175 11.52 7.49 -16.04
CA ALA A 175 11.06 6.14 -16.40
C ALA A 175 10.05 5.55 -15.40
N GLU A 176 10.09 5.96 -14.14
CA GLU A 176 9.17 5.50 -13.07
C GLU A 176 7.81 6.20 -13.12
N ILE A 177 7.68 7.33 -13.82
CA ILE A 177 6.45 8.14 -13.84
C ILE A 177 5.20 7.37 -14.29
N PRO A 178 5.24 6.53 -15.33
CA PRO A 178 4.07 5.77 -15.75
C PRO A 178 3.51 4.83 -14.67
N ASP A 179 4.34 4.40 -13.70
CA ASP A 179 3.91 3.45 -12.66
C ASP A 179 2.93 4.09 -11.67
N PHE A 180 2.87 5.42 -11.57
CA PHE A 180 1.83 6.13 -10.83
C PHE A 180 0.42 5.92 -11.41
N TYR A 181 0.33 5.47 -12.67
CA TYR A 181 -0.92 5.39 -13.44
C TYR A 181 -1.30 3.95 -13.86
N ARG A 182 -0.37 2.99 -13.76
CA ARG A 182 -0.57 1.59 -14.21
C ARG A 182 -1.04 0.61 -13.13
N GLY A 183 -1.52 1.10 -11.98
CA GLY A 183 -1.86 0.26 -10.82
C GLY A 183 -3.15 -0.57 -10.98
N ASP A 184 -3.06 -1.87 -10.68
CA ASP A 184 -4.21 -2.77 -10.45
C ASP A 184 -4.92 -2.37 -9.14
N GLY A 185 -5.85 -1.41 -9.23
CA GLY A 185 -6.81 -1.12 -8.16
C GLY A 185 -6.99 0.36 -7.85
N ASP A 186 -8.26 0.78 -7.75
CA ASP A 186 -8.78 2.09 -7.34
C ASP A 186 -8.31 2.60 -5.95
N LEU A 187 -7.31 1.96 -5.34
CA LEU A 187 -6.95 2.20 -3.95
C LEU A 187 -6.30 3.57 -3.74
N TYR A 188 -5.51 4.07 -4.69
CA TYR A 188 -4.99 5.45 -4.68
C TYR A 188 -4.56 5.89 -6.09
N THR A 189 -5.45 6.57 -6.82
CA THR A 189 -5.05 7.34 -8.00
C THR A 189 -4.29 8.60 -7.56
N ILE A 190 -3.28 9.02 -8.33
CA ILE A 190 -2.69 10.35 -8.14
C ILE A 190 -3.81 11.40 -8.16
N ASP A 191 -3.72 12.45 -7.33
CA ASP A 191 -4.68 13.56 -7.38
C ASP A 191 -4.26 14.61 -8.43
N GLU A 192 -5.21 15.46 -8.85
CA GLU A 192 -4.96 16.45 -9.92
C GLU A 192 -3.77 17.36 -9.61
N ARG A 193 -3.59 17.75 -8.34
CA ARG A 193 -2.49 18.64 -7.92
C ARG A 193 -1.15 17.92 -8.01
N ARG A 194 -1.08 16.67 -7.57
CA ARG A 194 0.13 15.84 -7.64
C ARG A 194 0.53 15.59 -9.08
N GLU A 195 -0.44 15.32 -9.96
CA GLU A 195 -0.17 15.19 -11.39
C GLU A 195 0.40 16.48 -11.99
N GLN A 196 -0.25 17.63 -11.77
CA GLN A 196 0.26 18.93 -12.21
C GLN A 196 1.70 19.17 -11.74
N LEU A 197 2.00 18.87 -10.46
CA LEU A 197 3.33 19.04 -9.89
C LEU A 197 4.37 18.09 -10.50
N LEU A 198 3.96 16.92 -10.96
CA LEU A 198 4.82 15.95 -11.64
C LEU A 198 5.12 16.40 -13.07
N GLN A 199 4.08 16.79 -13.82
CA GLN A 199 4.20 17.36 -15.16
C GLN A 199 5.12 18.59 -15.14
N GLU A 200 4.88 19.52 -14.21
CA GLU A 200 5.68 20.73 -14.04
C GLU A 200 7.13 20.44 -13.59
N ALA A 201 7.37 19.33 -12.88
CA ALA A 201 8.72 18.90 -12.56
C ALA A 201 9.46 18.39 -13.80
N VAL A 202 8.82 17.58 -14.65
CA VAL A 202 9.42 17.09 -15.90
C VAL A 202 9.66 18.23 -16.88
N HIS A 203 8.64 19.06 -17.12
CA HIS A 203 8.71 20.22 -18.01
C HIS A 203 9.87 21.15 -17.63
N ARG A 204 9.96 21.57 -16.36
CA ARG A 204 11.07 22.42 -15.90
C ARG A 204 12.44 21.77 -16.02
N THR A 205 12.54 20.45 -15.90
CA THR A 205 13.81 19.74 -16.10
C THR A 205 14.23 19.78 -17.57
N LEU A 206 13.32 19.46 -18.49
CA LEU A 206 13.61 19.55 -19.93
C LEU A 206 13.93 20.97 -20.38
N HIS A 207 13.18 21.95 -19.85
CA HIS A 207 13.44 23.35 -20.11
C HIS A 207 14.84 23.78 -19.62
N ARG A 208 15.25 23.30 -18.45
CA ARG A 208 16.60 23.58 -17.93
C ARG A 208 17.70 22.99 -18.82
N ILE A 209 17.47 21.81 -19.40
CA ILE A 209 18.40 21.20 -20.38
C ILE A 209 18.51 22.08 -21.63
N ASN A 210 17.39 22.59 -22.16
CA ASN A 210 17.42 23.53 -23.29
C ASN A 210 18.26 24.78 -22.96
N GLN A 211 18.09 25.34 -21.76
CA GLN A 211 18.86 26.49 -21.29
C GLN A 211 20.36 26.18 -21.12
N LEU A 212 20.72 24.99 -20.65
CA LEU A 212 22.11 24.53 -20.57
C LEU A 212 22.75 24.53 -21.97
N ILE A 213 22.07 23.94 -22.95
CA ILE A 213 22.54 23.92 -24.35
C ILE A 213 22.66 25.34 -24.92
N ASP A 214 21.71 26.23 -24.59
CA ASP A 214 21.79 27.65 -24.99
C ASP A 214 23.01 28.36 -24.40
N VAL A 215 23.35 28.08 -23.13
CA VAL A 215 24.54 28.61 -22.47
C VAL A 215 25.81 28.10 -23.14
N PHE A 216 25.90 26.80 -23.42
CA PHE A 216 27.04 26.23 -24.14
C PHE A 216 27.22 26.89 -25.51
N ALA A 217 26.15 27.02 -26.29
CA ALA A 217 26.18 27.69 -27.59
C ALA A 217 26.61 29.16 -27.48
N ARG A 218 26.10 29.90 -26.50
CA ARG A 218 26.43 31.32 -26.27
C ARG A 218 27.89 31.53 -25.88
N VAL A 219 28.44 30.64 -25.08
CA VAL A 219 29.81 30.72 -24.58
C VAL A 219 30.82 30.13 -25.59
N GLY A 220 30.35 29.39 -26.59
CA GLY A 220 31.18 28.75 -27.62
C GLY A 220 31.73 27.39 -27.19
N ILE A 221 31.07 26.72 -26.25
CA ILE A 221 31.39 25.34 -25.85
C ILE A 221 30.69 24.39 -26.82
N ASP A 222 31.47 23.53 -27.48
CA ASP A 222 30.92 22.45 -28.29
C ASP A 222 30.39 21.34 -27.38
N TRP A 223 29.08 21.32 -27.20
CA TRP A 223 28.39 20.36 -26.35
C TRP A 223 28.30 18.96 -26.95
N ILE A 224 28.67 18.80 -28.22
CA ILE A 224 28.66 17.51 -28.93
C ILE A 224 30.02 16.82 -28.84
N ALA A 225 31.06 17.56 -28.41
CA ALA A 225 32.40 17.04 -28.24
C ALA A 225 32.47 15.85 -27.26
N ASP A 226 31.58 15.83 -26.26
CA ASP A 226 31.50 14.72 -25.30
C ASP A 226 30.42 13.69 -25.70
N SER A 227 30.87 12.59 -26.31
CA SER A 227 29.97 11.54 -26.80
C SER A 227 29.14 10.86 -25.71
N ALA A 228 29.64 10.80 -24.48
CA ALA A 228 28.96 10.15 -23.36
C ALA A 228 27.69 10.94 -22.95
N SER A 229 27.84 12.24 -22.69
CA SER A 229 26.71 13.11 -22.35
C SER A 229 25.70 13.21 -23.49
N VAL A 230 26.14 13.25 -24.75
CA VAL A 230 25.25 13.25 -25.93
C VAL A 230 24.41 11.97 -26.00
N SER A 231 25.02 10.81 -25.77
CA SER A 231 24.33 9.52 -25.77
C SER A 231 23.26 9.44 -24.67
N GLU A 232 23.58 9.91 -23.47
CA GLU A 232 22.65 9.95 -22.34
C GLU A 232 21.52 10.96 -22.57
N LEU A 233 21.81 12.11 -23.16
CA LEU A 233 20.79 13.09 -23.54
C LEU A 233 19.83 12.53 -24.61
N LEU A 234 20.35 11.84 -25.62
CA LEU A 234 19.51 11.20 -26.65
C LEU A 234 18.58 10.15 -26.03
N SER A 235 19.12 9.34 -25.11
CA SER A 235 18.35 8.32 -24.39
C SER A 235 17.24 8.94 -23.56
N LEU A 236 17.53 10.06 -22.87
CA LEU A 236 16.53 10.83 -22.13
C LEU A 236 15.42 11.38 -23.02
N VAL A 237 15.76 12.03 -24.13
CA VAL A 237 14.77 12.59 -25.07
C VAL A 237 13.90 11.46 -25.65
N THR A 238 14.52 10.35 -26.04
CA THR A 238 13.81 9.18 -26.59
C THR A 238 12.85 8.58 -25.56
N LEU A 239 13.29 8.45 -24.30
CA LEU A 239 12.47 7.97 -23.20
C LEU A 239 11.25 8.88 -23.00
N VAL A 240 11.44 10.19 -22.91
CA VAL A 240 10.35 11.17 -22.74
C VAL A 240 9.33 11.01 -23.87
N HIS A 241 9.77 11.01 -25.12
CA HIS A 241 8.88 10.81 -26.26
C HIS A 241 8.15 9.46 -26.23
N ALA A 242 8.76 8.41 -25.70
CA ALA A 242 8.15 7.08 -25.59
C ALA A 242 7.09 7.01 -24.48
N ILE A 243 7.33 7.63 -23.32
CA ILE A 243 6.43 7.52 -22.17
C ILE A 243 5.31 8.55 -22.16
N THR A 244 5.52 9.76 -22.70
CA THR A 244 4.56 10.86 -22.60
C THR A 244 3.19 10.53 -23.21
N PRO A 245 3.09 9.84 -24.37
CA PRO A 245 1.79 9.42 -24.92
C PRO A 245 1.04 8.45 -24.01
N ASP A 246 1.73 7.47 -23.44
CA ASP A 246 1.12 6.50 -22.51
C ASP A 246 0.72 7.17 -21.20
N TRP A 247 1.56 8.05 -20.67
CA TRP A 247 1.25 8.88 -19.50
C TRP A 247 -0.01 9.73 -19.76
N LYS A 248 -0.11 10.40 -20.91
CA LYS A 248 -1.30 11.17 -21.30
C LYS A 248 -2.57 10.31 -21.40
N ASN A 249 -2.47 9.10 -21.93
CA ASN A 249 -3.62 8.20 -22.08
C ASN A 249 -4.13 7.64 -20.75
N ASN A 250 -3.22 7.39 -19.80
CA ASN A 250 -3.56 6.84 -18.49
C ASN A 250 -3.82 7.93 -17.44
N SER A 251 -3.61 9.20 -17.79
CA SER A 251 -3.94 10.34 -16.93
C SER A 251 -5.46 10.47 -16.77
N PRO A 252 -5.99 10.48 -15.52
CA PRO A 252 -7.40 10.73 -15.26
C PRO A 252 -7.77 12.21 -15.39
N TYR A 253 -6.80 13.13 -15.44
CA TYR A 253 -7.03 14.57 -15.44
C TYR A 253 -6.65 15.20 -16.78
N THR A 254 -7.63 15.85 -17.40
CA THR A 254 -7.52 16.36 -18.77
C THR A 254 -6.71 17.66 -18.83
N GLN A 255 -5.37 17.58 -18.75
CA GLN A 255 -4.46 18.71 -18.99
C GLN A 255 -3.61 18.48 -20.23
N HIS A 256 -4.26 18.56 -21.40
CA HIS A 256 -3.59 18.29 -22.68
C HIS A 256 -2.40 19.22 -22.93
N GLU A 257 -2.50 20.49 -22.55
CA GLU A 257 -1.47 21.52 -22.76
C GLU A 257 -0.14 21.15 -22.09
N ALA A 258 -0.16 20.66 -20.85
CA ALA A 258 1.05 20.31 -20.11
C ALA A 258 1.87 19.18 -20.78
N PHE A 259 1.18 18.21 -21.39
CA PHE A 259 1.85 17.14 -22.14
C PHE A 259 2.44 17.62 -23.46
N GLU A 260 1.76 18.55 -24.15
CA GLU A 260 2.29 19.18 -25.36
C GLU A 260 3.52 20.05 -25.05
N ASP A 261 3.54 20.76 -23.91
CA ASP A 261 4.70 21.54 -23.46
C ASP A 261 5.91 20.66 -23.19
N ILE A 262 5.72 19.50 -22.53
CA ILE A 262 6.77 18.51 -22.29
C ILE A 262 7.35 17.99 -23.61
N LEU A 263 6.48 17.60 -24.55
CA LEU A 263 6.89 17.15 -25.88
C LEU A 263 7.55 18.27 -26.69
N GLY A 264 7.09 19.51 -26.54
CA GLY A 264 7.66 20.69 -27.17
C GLY A 264 9.09 20.97 -26.70
N GLU A 265 9.34 20.93 -25.39
CA GLU A 265 10.70 21.08 -24.84
C GLU A 265 11.62 19.93 -25.27
N SER A 266 11.14 18.68 -25.23
CA SER A 266 11.90 17.51 -25.70
C SER A 266 12.22 17.59 -27.19
N GLY A 267 11.25 18.04 -28.00
CA GLY A 267 11.40 18.23 -29.44
C GLY A 267 12.44 19.30 -29.81
N LYS A 268 12.52 20.40 -29.04
CA LYS A 268 13.58 21.42 -29.22
C LYS A 268 14.97 20.84 -29.03
N ILE A 269 15.15 19.98 -28.02
CA ILE A 269 16.41 19.27 -27.77
C ILE A 269 16.72 18.36 -28.97
N HIS A 270 15.75 17.52 -29.36
CA HIS A 270 15.92 16.60 -30.49
C HIS A 270 16.32 17.31 -31.78
N GLN A 271 15.65 18.42 -32.12
CA GLN A 271 15.95 19.20 -33.32
C GLN A 271 17.37 19.76 -33.31
N ARG A 272 17.88 20.19 -32.15
CA ARG A 272 19.27 20.64 -32.01
C ARG A 272 20.26 19.51 -32.26
N MET A 273 19.97 18.30 -31.79
CA MET A 273 20.81 17.13 -32.05
C MET A 273 20.88 16.79 -33.53
N VAL A 274 19.73 16.82 -34.23
CA VAL A 274 19.66 16.57 -35.68
C VAL A 274 20.45 17.61 -36.48
N ASN A 275 20.33 18.89 -36.12
CA ASN A 275 21.02 19.97 -36.81
C ASN A 275 22.55 19.93 -36.67
N VAL A 276 23.08 19.25 -35.64
CA VAL A 276 24.53 19.07 -35.48
C VAL A 276 25.03 17.84 -36.23
N ALA A 277 24.22 16.80 -36.32
CA ALA A 277 24.60 15.57 -37.02
C ALA A 277 24.60 15.70 -38.56
N ALA A 278 24.05 16.81 -39.09
CA ALA A 278 23.96 17.14 -40.51
C ALA A 278 25.09 18.06 -40.97
#